data_AF-A0A540VY18-F1
#
_entry.id   AF-A0A540VY18-F1
#
_cell.length_a   1.000
_cell.length_b   1.000
_cell.length_c   1.000
_cell.angle_alpha   90.00
_cell.angle_beta   90.00
_cell.angle_gamma   90.00
#
_symmetry.space_group_name_H-M   'P 1'
#
loop_
_entity.id
_entity.type
_entity.pdbx_description
1 polymer ?
#
loop_
_entity_poly.entity_id
_entity_poly.type
_entity_poly.pdbx_seq_one_letter_code
_entity_poly.pdbx_strand_id
1 'polypeptide(L)'
;MRPHGKKIRLLASTVVSALLTLPLTALATAPAGAATVSHPFPSHTTYKTGVLPSASQASRDAAVQKQYDSWKANYLVHGCASNEYYVSTKGDGDATNNGPVSEGQGYGMNIVPLMAGYDTNAQTEFNGLWQLVKDHKDQWGLMEWQLDGKTCTYYSSGTPDAATDGDLDIGYGLVLADAQWGGYTADAKAWLAGIYAHDVAPDGHLKCEDDGPNTDTRPSDHMLDHLRAFAAYDTAHDWNKVITRTEAVINEFTAKYSAGAGLLSDFVVNADTTSPQPAPANYQESQPDNIVGYNSIRVPWHLGTDALLYGGATALATAKKEEACAKQESGGNPQKVYPHTKLDCTPYSTSDQAEEAGDAVGPAAMAAGDQAWTDTIWNYLATNPFGDGYYGETIKTLVYLVMAGDYWSPSATGSTGGGGCTAGQLLGNQGFENGANNAPWSTSSTLGFNPITSGTSAEPAHSGSWIAWFNGNSTADTDTAAQTVTIPPGCTATLSYWLHTETTENTSTAKPDTFKVQLLSTGGTVLTTLATYSNLDHNTGYTQHTVDVSGYAGQTVTVKFTGTETDTSGGTTDFVIDDTALATK
;
A
#
# COMPACT_ATOMS: atom_id res chain seq x y z
N MET A 1 -48.39 40.94 -45.33
CA MET A 1 -48.52 40.99 -46.80
C MET A 1 -47.70 39.86 -47.41
N ARG A 2 -48.36 38.93 -48.14
CA ARG A 2 -47.71 38.12 -49.19
C ARG A 2 -47.59 38.99 -50.46
N PRO A 3 -46.75 38.61 -51.44
CA PRO A 3 -47.29 37.91 -52.63
C PRO A 3 -46.41 36.71 -53.08
N HIS A 4 -47.00 35.54 -53.39
CA HIS A 4 -47.26 34.97 -54.75
C HIS A 4 -45.98 34.73 -55.59
N GLY A 5 -45.60 33.54 -56.06
CA GLY A 5 -46.31 32.28 -56.32
C GLY A 5 -46.40 32.03 -57.84
N LYS A 6 -45.66 31.05 -58.38
CA LYS A 6 -46.01 30.34 -59.62
C LYS A 6 -45.40 28.93 -59.68
N LYS A 7 -46.25 27.99 -60.08
CA LYS A 7 -46.12 26.52 -60.11
C LYS A 7 -45.43 26.03 -61.37
N ILE A 8 -44.69 24.93 -61.31
CA ILE A 8 -44.48 24.01 -62.44
C ILE A 8 -44.63 22.56 -61.96
N ARG A 9 -45.32 21.74 -62.78
CA ARG A 9 -45.78 20.38 -62.53
C ARG A 9 -44.71 19.31 -62.80
N LEU A 10 -44.85 18.21 -62.07
CA LEU A 10 -44.22 16.90 -62.21
C LEU A 10 -44.27 16.30 -63.63
N LEU A 11 -43.19 15.61 -64.00
CA LEU A 11 -43.20 14.40 -64.84
C LEU A 11 -42.30 13.37 -64.15
N ALA A 12 -42.89 12.22 -63.83
CA ALA A 12 -42.25 11.11 -63.15
C ALA A 12 -41.51 10.22 -64.15
N SER A 13 -40.25 9.91 -63.86
CA SER A 13 -39.47 8.87 -64.54
C SER A 13 -39.02 7.87 -63.47
N THR A 14 -39.65 6.70 -63.49
CA THR A 14 -39.30 5.54 -62.67
C THR A 14 -37.94 4.99 -63.09
N VAL A 15 -36.95 5.05 -62.19
CA VAL A 15 -35.72 4.25 -62.26
C VAL A 15 -35.82 3.17 -61.19
N VAL A 16 -35.87 1.92 -61.65
CA VAL A 16 -35.73 0.71 -60.83
C VAL A 16 -34.26 0.56 -60.51
N SER A 17 -33.88 0.72 -59.24
CA SER A 17 -32.58 0.31 -58.71
C SER A 17 -32.80 -0.73 -57.62
N ALA A 18 -32.22 -1.90 -57.83
CA ALA A 18 -32.28 -3.05 -56.95
C ALA A 18 -31.79 -2.70 -55.53
N LEU A 19 -32.61 -2.97 -54.52
CA LEU A 19 -32.16 -2.99 -53.12
C LEU A 19 -31.22 -4.19 -52.93
N LEU A 20 -29.93 -3.93 -52.80
CA LEU A 20 -29.06 -4.82 -52.03
C LEU A 20 -29.41 -4.62 -50.55
N THR A 21 -30.11 -5.59 -49.97
CA THR A 21 -30.21 -5.74 -48.52
C THR A 21 -28.85 -6.18 -47.98
N LEU A 22 -28.01 -5.23 -47.57
CA LEU A 22 -26.94 -5.52 -46.62
C LEU A 22 -27.57 -5.74 -45.24
N PRO A 23 -27.16 -6.77 -44.48
CA PRO A 23 -27.58 -6.89 -43.10
C PRO A 23 -26.94 -5.74 -42.32
N LEU A 24 -27.77 -4.82 -41.85
CA LEU A 24 -27.37 -3.84 -40.84
C LEU A 24 -27.19 -4.64 -39.53
N THR A 25 -25.98 -5.17 -39.31
CA THR A 25 -25.60 -5.63 -37.97
C THR A 25 -25.62 -4.41 -37.07
N ALA A 26 -26.69 -4.25 -36.31
CA ALA A 26 -26.69 -3.38 -35.15
C ALA A 26 -25.54 -3.84 -34.26
N LEU A 27 -24.45 -3.08 -34.24
CA LEU A 27 -23.48 -3.15 -33.17
C LEU A 27 -24.25 -2.74 -31.91
N ALA A 28 -24.76 -3.75 -31.19
CA ALA A 28 -25.14 -3.57 -29.81
C ALA A 28 -23.86 -3.09 -29.11
N THR A 29 -23.82 -1.80 -28.80
CA THR A 29 -22.89 -1.30 -27.78
C THR A 29 -23.22 -2.12 -26.54
N ALA A 30 -22.32 -3.03 -26.19
CA ALA A 30 -22.34 -3.63 -24.87
C ALA A 30 -22.44 -2.47 -23.86
N PRO A 31 -23.28 -2.54 -22.83
CA PRO A 31 -23.18 -1.57 -21.75
C PRO A 31 -21.73 -1.61 -21.29
N ALA A 32 -21.09 -0.43 -21.19
CA ALA A 32 -19.80 -0.33 -20.53
C ALA A 32 -19.97 -1.05 -19.19
N GLY A 33 -19.28 -2.18 -19.01
CA GLY A 33 -19.33 -2.90 -17.75
C GLY A 33 -18.92 -1.91 -16.68
N ALA A 34 -19.74 -1.76 -15.64
CA ALA A 34 -19.33 -1.00 -14.47
C ALA A 34 -17.95 -1.52 -14.05
N ALA A 35 -16.97 -0.62 -13.90
CA ALA A 35 -15.64 -1.03 -13.49
C ALA A 35 -15.77 -1.80 -12.17
N THR A 36 -15.20 -2.99 -12.11
CA THR A 36 -15.20 -3.80 -10.89
C THR A 36 -14.43 -3.02 -9.82
N VAL A 37 -15.04 -2.85 -8.64
CA VAL A 37 -14.40 -2.25 -7.47
C VAL A 37 -13.45 -3.29 -6.86
N SER A 38 -12.13 -3.08 -6.99
CA SER A 38 -11.11 -4.07 -6.58
C SER A 38 -10.88 -4.13 -5.07
N HIS A 39 -10.95 -2.98 -4.38
CA HIS A 39 -10.80 -2.88 -2.91
C HIS A 39 -12.04 -2.22 -2.31
N PRO A 40 -13.19 -2.92 -2.25
CA PRO A 40 -14.40 -2.33 -1.72
C PRO A 40 -14.25 -1.99 -0.24
N PHE A 41 -14.72 -0.81 0.18
CA PHE A 41 -14.92 -0.49 1.58
C PHE A 41 -15.94 -1.46 2.21
N PRO A 42 -15.72 -1.90 3.47
CA PRO A 42 -14.54 -1.67 4.31
C PRO A 42 -13.39 -2.61 3.95
N SER A 43 -12.14 -2.13 4.05
CA SER A 43 -10.97 -2.90 3.59
C SER A 43 -10.37 -3.82 4.66
N HIS A 44 -10.59 -3.50 5.94
CA HIS A 44 -10.10 -4.29 7.09
C HIS A 44 -8.60 -4.63 6.99
N THR A 45 -7.80 -3.65 6.56
CA THR A 45 -6.36 -3.72 6.40
C THR A 45 -5.69 -4.20 7.68
N THR A 46 -4.82 -5.19 7.54
CA THR A 46 -3.94 -5.64 8.62
C THR A 46 -2.65 -4.83 8.60
N TYR A 47 -2.48 -3.94 9.57
CA TYR A 47 -1.26 -3.16 9.74
C TYR A 47 -0.11 -4.00 10.28
N LYS A 48 1.12 -3.60 9.96
CA LYS A 48 2.37 -4.31 10.34
C LYS A 48 2.72 -4.16 11.81
N THR A 49 2.23 -3.11 12.46
CA THR A 49 2.51 -2.78 13.86
C THR A 49 1.29 -2.11 14.49
N GLY A 50 1.39 -1.89 15.80
CA GLY A 50 0.45 -1.06 16.52
C GLY A 50 -0.83 -1.79 16.94
N VAL A 51 -1.85 -1.00 17.23
CA VAL A 51 -3.18 -1.45 17.67
C VAL A 51 -4.27 -0.78 16.86
N LEU A 52 -5.44 -1.41 16.80
CA LEU A 52 -6.68 -0.80 16.33
C LEU A 52 -7.48 -0.30 17.54
N PRO A 53 -8.40 0.67 17.40
CA PRO A 53 -9.34 1.02 18.45
C PRO A 53 -10.12 -0.21 18.91
N SER A 54 -10.33 -0.33 20.22
CA SER A 54 -11.01 -1.47 20.86
C SER A 54 -12.47 -1.64 20.44
N ALA A 55 -13.05 -0.64 19.77
CA ALA A 55 -14.38 -0.71 19.19
C ALA A 55 -14.47 -1.90 18.21
N SER A 56 -15.63 -2.57 18.19
CA SER A 56 -15.85 -3.68 17.28
C SER A 56 -15.67 -3.26 15.82
N GLN A 57 -15.22 -4.16 14.94
CA GLN A 57 -15.02 -3.85 13.52
C GLN A 57 -16.27 -3.18 12.92
N ALA A 58 -17.46 -3.76 13.14
CA ALA A 58 -18.72 -3.19 12.64
C ALA A 58 -19.00 -1.77 13.18
N SER A 59 -18.57 -1.44 14.40
CA SER A 59 -18.68 -0.08 14.94
C SER A 59 -17.68 0.89 14.31
N ARG A 60 -16.48 0.40 13.94
CA ARG A 60 -15.48 1.19 13.24
C ARG A 60 -15.94 1.50 11.82
N ASP A 61 -16.38 0.50 11.07
CA ASP A 61 -16.91 0.66 9.71
C ASP A 61 -18.09 1.65 9.69
N ALA A 62 -19.03 1.51 10.64
CA ALA A 62 -20.19 2.40 10.73
C ALA A 62 -19.83 3.86 11.10
N ALA A 63 -18.77 4.07 11.88
CA ALA A 63 -18.28 5.41 12.20
C ALA A 63 -17.68 6.08 10.96
N VAL A 64 -16.87 5.36 10.19
CA VAL A 64 -16.32 5.85 8.92
C VAL A 64 -17.43 6.19 7.93
N GLN A 65 -18.41 5.31 7.73
CA GLN A 65 -19.56 5.57 6.84
C GLN A 65 -20.30 6.85 7.24
N LYS A 66 -20.60 7.00 8.53
CA LYS A 66 -21.28 8.20 9.04
C LYS A 66 -20.45 9.47 8.80
N GLN A 67 -19.15 9.43 9.05
CA GLN A 67 -18.28 10.57 8.83
C GLN A 67 -18.18 10.90 7.34
N TYR A 68 -17.95 9.91 6.49
CA TYR A 68 -17.89 10.09 5.03
C TYR A 68 -19.17 10.69 4.47
N ASP A 69 -20.34 10.18 4.87
CA ASP A 69 -21.63 10.72 4.41
C ASP A 69 -21.80 12.19 4.80
N SER A 70 -21.34 12.56 6.00
CA SER A 70 -21.33 13.95 6.48
C SER A 70 -20.35 14.82 5.69
N TRP A 71 -19.11 14.37 5.55
CA TRP A 71 -18.05 15.07 4.82
C TRP A 71 -18.45 15.30 3.37
N LYS A 72 -18.88 14.24 2.68
CA LYS A 72 -19.28 14.29 1.27
C LYS A 72 -20.42 15.28 1.05
N ALA A 73 -21.46 15.25 1.90
CA ALA A 73 -22.60 16.14 1.77
C ALA A 73 -22.25 17.63 1.99
N ASN A 74 -21.16 17.93 2.70
CA ASN A 74 -20.77 19.30 3.04
C ASN A 74 -19.68 19.86 2.13
N TYR A 75 -18.75 19.01 1.68
CA TYR A 75 -17.49 19.45 1.08
C TYR A 75 -17.29 18.97 -0.36
N LEU A 76 -17.82 17.80 -0.75
CA LEU A 76 -17.72 17.35 -2.14
C LEU A 76 -18.80 18.00 -2.99
N VAL A 77 -18.41 18.93 -3.86
CA VAL A 77 -19.33 19.76 -4.64
C VAL A 77 -19.02 19.69 -6.13
N HIS A 78 -20.03 19.92 -6.97
CA HIS A 78 -19.81 20.06 -8.41
C HIS A 78 -18.94 21.29 -8.71
N GLY A 79 -17.99 21.11 -9.62
CA GLY A 79 -17.15 22.19 -10.14
C GLY A 79 -17.88 23.10 -11.13
N CYS A 80 -17.10 23.96 -11.77
CA CYS A 80 -17.64 24.98 -12.67
C CYS A 80 -18.10 24.37 -13.99
N ALA A 81 -17.44 23.30 -14.46
CA ALA A 81 -17.95 22.43 -15.50
C ALA A 81 -18.79 21.28 -14.93
N SER A 82 -19.75 20.80 -15.73
CA SER A 82 -20.70 19.77 -15.30
C SER A 82 -20.08 18.40 -15.01
N ASN A 83 -18.85 18.16 -15.45
CA ASN A 83 -18.08 16.93 -15.26
C ASN A 83 -16.95 17.09 -14.24
N GLU A 84 -16.93 18.21 -13.50
CA GLU A 84 -15.95 18.46 -12.45
C GLU A 84 -16.58 18.26 -11.06
N TYR A 85 -15.74 17.89 -10.11
CA TYR A 85 -15.98 17.99 -8.68
C TYR A 85 -14.80 18.67 -8.03
N TYR A 86 -15.02 19.31 -6.89
CA TYR A 86 -13.97 19.78 -6.02
C TYR A 86 -14.32 19.62 -4.55
N VAL A 87 -13.30 19.67 -3.69
CA VAL A 87 -13.49 19.72 -2.24
C VAL A 87 -13.52 21.17 -1.78
N SER A 88 -14.66 21.59 -1.24
CA SER A 88 -14.92 22.96 -0.83
C SER A 88 -14.28 23.29 0.52
N THR A 89 -13.57 24.41 0.58
CA THR A 89 -12.98 24.99 1.81
C THR A 89 -14.02 25.66 2.73
N LYS A 90 -15.27 25.21 2.66
CA LYS A 90 -16.40 25.80 3.38
C LYS A 90 -16.16 25.69 4.89
N GLY A 91 -16.21 26.83 5.57
CA GLY A 91 -16.05 26.92 7.02
C GLY A 91 -14.75 27.61 7.43
N ASP A 92 -13.70 27.49 6.62
CA ASP A 92 -12.36 27.98 6.98
C ASP A 92 -11.96 29.22 6.17
N GLY A 93 -12.53 29.35 4.97
CA GLY A 93 -12.29 30.54 4.13
C GLY A 93 -10.96 30.52 3.41
N ASP A 94 -10.34 29.34 3.29
CA ASP A 94 -9.04 29.14 2.63
C ASP A 94 -9.09 29.43 1.13
N ALA A 95 -10.26 29.50 0.51
CA ALA A 95 -10.42 29.98 -0.84
C ALA A 95 -11.69 30.80 -1.03
N THR A 96 -11.65 31.72 -1.98
CA THR A 96 -12.78 32.60 -2.30
C THR A 96 -14.00 31.80 -2.76
N ASN A 97 -15.18 32.19 -2.26
CA ASN A 97 -16.46 31.50 -2.52
C ASN A 97 -16.46 30.01 -2.13
N ASN A 98 -15.68 29.64 -1.10
CA ASN A 98 -15.45 28.25 -0.67
C ASN A 98 -14.91 27.37 -1.82
N GLY A 99 -14.04 27.92 -2.66
CA GLY A 99 -13.35 27.15 -3.69
C GLY A 99 -12.40 26.11 -3.11
N PRO A 100 -11.76 25.30 -3.97
CA PRO A 100 -10.77 24.34 -3.53
C PRO A 100 -9.39 25.00 -3.35
N VAL A 101 -8.61 24.40 -2.45
CA VAL A 101 -7.15 24.39 -2.51
C VAL A 101 -6.67 23.02 -3.00
N SER A 102 -5.47 22.94 -3.59
CA SER A 102 -4.92 21.66 -4.10
C SER A 102 -4.80 20.60 -3.00
N GLU A 103 -4.46 21.01 -1.77
CA GLU A 103 -4.48 20.17 -0.56
C GLU A 103 -5.83 19.43 -0.41
N GLY A 104 -6.92 20.18 -0.31
CA GLY A 104 -8.26 19.61 -0.16
C GLY A 104 -8.70 18.79 -1.36
N GLN A 105 -8.30 19.20 -2.56
CA GLN A 105 -8.55 18.44 -3.77
C GLN A 105 -7.87 17.05 -3.70
N GLY A 106 -6.60 17.02 -3.27
CA GLY A 106 -5.84 15.82 -3.01
C GLY A 106 -6.50 14.93 -1.95
N TYR A 107 -6.91 15.50 -0.81
CA TYR A 107 -7.64 14.77 0.23
C TYR A 107 -8.90 14.10 -0.30
N GLY A 108 -9.69 14.80 -1.11
CA GLY A 108 -10.87 14.21 -1.77
C GLY A 108 -10.49 13.06 -2.71
N MET A 109 -9.41 13.21 -3.46
CA MET A 109 -8.88 12.17 -4.35
C MET A 109 -8.33 10.95 -3.58
N ASN A 110 -8.04 11.08 -2.29
CA ASN A 110 -7.71 9.96 -1.41
C ASN A 110 -8.94 9.31 -0.76
N ILE A 111 -9.84 10.13 -0.19
CA ILE A 111 -11.05 9.66 0.51
C ILE A 111 -11.98 8.88 -0.43
N VAL A 112 -12.26 9.43 -1.62
CA VAL A 112 -13.26 8.87 -2.54
C VAL A 112 -12.95 7.44 -3.00
N PRO A 113 -11.73 7.10 -3.50
CA PRO A 113 -11.42 5.73 -3.88
C PRO A 113 -11.40 4.77 -2.69
N LEU A 114 -11.00 5.22 -1.49
CA LEU A 114 -11.04 4.39 -0.28
C LEU A 114 -12.46 4.02 0.16
N MET A 115 -13.46 4.82 -0.22
CA MET A 115 -14.89 4.59 0.07
C MET A 115 -15.65 3.88 -1.05
N ALA A 116 -14.96 3.55 -2.16
CA ALA A 116 -15.56 2.82 -3.27
C ALA A 116 -16.12 1.47 -2.81
N GLY A 117 -17.29 1.09 -3.32
CA GLY A 117 -18.00 -0.14 -2.90
C GLY A 117 -19.07 0.13 -1.85
N TYR A 118 -18.81 1.01 -0.87
CA TYR A 118 -19.88 1.65 -0.10
C TYR A 118 -20.53 2.74 -0.94
N ASP A 119 -19.73 3.66 -1.48
CA ASP A 119 -20.21 4.67 -2.40
C ASP A 119 -20.19 4.16 -3.84
N THR A 120 -21.38 4.03 -4.42
CA THR A 120 -21.55 3.55 -5.80
C THR A 120 -21.22 4.59 -6.86
N ASN A 121 -21.09 5.87 -6.48
CA ASN A 121 -20.73 6.97 -7.36
C ASN A 121 -19.24 7.33 -7.28
N ALA A 122 -18.47 6.71 -6.37
CA ALA A 122 -17.07 7.03 -6.10
C ALA A 122 -16.21 7.21 -7.36
N GLN A 123 -16.30 6.31 -8.35
CA GLN A 123 -15.50 6.44 -9.57
C GLN A 123 -15.91 7.67 -10.41
N THR A 124 -17.20 7.98 -10.46
CA THR A 124 -17.70 9.16 -11.20
C THR A 124 -17.22 10.45 -10.53
N GLU A 125 -17.25 10.49 -9.21
CA GLU A 125 -16.81 11.63 -8.41
C GLU A 125 -15.29 11.80 -8.48
N PHE A 126 -14.53 10.72 -8.35
CA PHE A 126 -13.07 10.74 -8.54
C PHE A 126 -12.70 11.26 -9.94
N ASN A 127 -13.40 10.80 -10.98
CA ASN A 127 -13.16 11.28 -12.34
C ASN A 127 -13.39 12.79 -12.49
N GLY A 128 -14.38 13.35 -11.79
CA GLY A 128 -14.60 14.79 -11.83
C GLY A 128 -13.67 15.58 -10.92
N LEU A 129 -13.22 15.01 -9.80
CA LEU A 129 -12.12 15.58 -9.00
C LEU A 129 -10.86 15.69 -9.88
N TRP A 130 -10.49 14.60 -10.55
CA TRP A 130 -9.37 14.59 -11.48
C TRP A 130 -9.57 15.52 -12.69
N GLN A 131 -10.82 15.65 -13.17
CA GLN A 131 -11.10 16.56 -14.28
C GLN A 131 -10.79 18.02 -13.93
N LEU A 132 -11.18 18.47 -12.73
CA LEU A 132 -10.82 19.79 -12.25
C LEU A 132 -9.30 19.99 -12.25
N VAL A 133 -8.54 19.03 -11.70
CA VAL A 133 -7.07 19.11 -11.69
C VAL A 133 -6.49 19.25 -13.10
N LYS A 134 -7.02 18.52 -14.09
CA LYS A 134 -6.53 18.62 -15.47
C LYS A 134 -6.77 19.98 -16.11
N ASP A 135 -7.88 20.64 -15.76
CA ASP A 135 -8.29 21.92 -16.34
C ASP A 135 -7.61 23.12 -15.64
N HIS A 136 -7.02 22.90 -14.46
CA HIS A 136 -6.42 23.91 -13.60
C HIS A 136 -4.97 23.56 -13.23
N LYS A 137 -4.12 23.55 -14.27
CA LYS A 137 -2.69 23.31 -14.14
C LYS A 137 -1.88 24.58 -14.27
N ASP A 138 -0.83 24.67 -13.47
CA ASP A 138 0.17 25.72 -13.54
C ASP A 138 1.07 25.56 -14.80
N GLN A 139 2.15 26.35 -14.88
CA GLN A 139 3.12 26.28 -15.98
C GLN A 139 3.97 24.99 -16.00
N TRP A 140 4.11 24.31 -14.86
CA TRP A 140 4.83 23.06 -14.69
C TRP A 140 3.95 21.80 -14.84
N GLY A 141 2.64 21.99 -14.93
CA GLY A 141 1.66 20.93 -15.17
C GLY A 141 1.11 20.29 -13.89
N LEU A 142 1.41 20.89 -12.74
CA LEU A 142 0.90 20.57 -11.41
C LEU A 142 -0.33 21.44 -11.09
N MET A 143 -1.03 21.18 -9.99
CA MET A 143 -2.32 21.83 -9.76
C MET A 143 -2.13 23.27 -9.28
N GLU A 144 -2.84 24.21 -9.90
CA GLU A 144 -2.94 25.57 -9.36
C GLU A 144 -3.49 25.52 -7.91
N TRP A 145 -2.72 25.98 -6.92
CA TRP A 145 -2.99 25.62 -5.52
C TRP A 145 -4.30 26.18 -4.94
N GLN A 146 -4.92 27.20 -5.55
CA GLN A 146 -6.13 27.84 -5.04
C GLN A 146 -7.04 28.40 -6.14
N LEU A 147 -8.31 27.99 -6.15
CA LEU A 147 -9.31 28.42 -7.13
C LEU A 147 -10.52 29.09 -6.47
N ASP A 148 -11.17 30.02 -7.18
CA ASP A 148 -12.47 30.60 -6.76
C ASP A 148 -13.60 29.57 -6.99
N GLY A 149 -14.40 29.26 -5.96
CA GLY A 149 -15.46 28.24 -6.05
C GLY A 149 -16.63 28.56 -7.01
N LYS A 150 -16.73 29.80 -7.51
CA LYS A 150 -17.76 30.22 -8.45
C LYS A 150 -17.29 30.22 -9.90
N THR A 151 -16.03 30.55 -10.14
CA THR A 151 -15.45 30.69 -11.49
C THR A 151 -14.43 29.63 -11.83
N CYS A 152 -13.93 28.91 -10.82
CA CYS A 152 -12.80 27.96 -10.86
C CYS A 152 -11.54 28.58 -11.45
N THR A 153 -11.45 29.91 -11.47
CA THR A 153 -10.24 30.59 -11.90
C THR A 153 -9.28 30.67 -10.72
N TYR A 154 -7.97 30.53 -10.99
CA TYR A 154 -6.94 30.87 -10.03
C TYR A 154 -7.21 32.22 -9.37
N TYR A 155 -7.25 32.22 -8.04
CA TYR A 155 -7.66 33.39 -7.26
C TYR A 155 -6.49 34.07 -6.55
N SER A 156 -5.42 33.34 -6.25
CA SER A 156 -4.29 33.90 -5.52
C SER A 156 -3.54 34.96 -6.34
N SER A 157 -2.73 35.77 -5.65
CA SER A 157 -1.93 36.81 -6.29
C SER A 157 -0.65 36.22 -6.85
N GLY A 158 -0.31 36.56 -8.10
CA GLY A 158 0.97 36.18 -8.69
C GLY A 158 0.80 35.36 -9.95
N THR A 159 1.86 34.64 -10.29
CA THR A 159 1.80 33.58 -11.31
C THR A 159 1.20 32.35 -10.64
N PRO A 160 0.29 31.61 -11.29
CA PRO A 160 -0.17 30.33 -10.77
C PRO A 160 1.00 29.40 -10.47
N ASP A 161 0.96 28.82 -9.29
CA ASP A 161 1.96 27.97 -8.64
C ASP A 161 1.24 26.78 -7.98
N ALA A 162 2.01 25.73 -7.67
CA ALA A 162 1.51 24.50 -7.08
C ALA A 162 2.01 24.31 -5.64
N ALA A 163 1.33 23.48 -4.85
CA ALA A 163 1.69 23.18 -3.48
C ALA A 163 1.97 21.69 -3.33
N THR A 164 3.18 21.35 -2.87
CA THR A 164 3.71 19.99 -2.90
C THR A 164 2.80 18.98 -2.19
N ASP A 165 2.19 19.32 -1.05
CA ASP A 165 1.28 18.41 -0.34
C ASP A 165 0.04 18.06 -1.18
N GLY A 166 -0.60 19.07 -1.77
CA GLY A 166 -1.70 18.85 -2.72
C GLY A 166 -1.31 17.97 -3.89
N ASP A 167 -0.14 18.19 -4.49
CA ASP A 167 0.34 17.39 -5.61
C ASP A 167 0.67 15.94 -5.19
N LEU A 168 1.27 15.74 -4.00
CA LEU A 168 1.51 14.42 -3.40
C LEU A 168 0.19 13.66 -3.17
N ASP A 169 -0.81 14.27 -2.53
CA ASP A 169 -2.11 13.63 -2.30
C ASP A 169 -2.84 13.32 -3.62
N ILE A 170 -2.82 14.23 -4.62
CA ILE A 170 -3.38 13.96 -5.95
C ILE A 170 -2.68 12.77 -6.62
N GLY A 171 -1.35 12.71 -6.52
CA GLY A 171 -0.54 11.61 -7.03
C GLY A 171 -0.91 10.28 -6.38
N TYR A 172 -1.08 10.26 -5.06
CA TYR A 172 -1.52 9.08 -4.33
C TYR A 172 -2.95 8.67 -4.67
N GLY A 173 -3.86 9.64 -4.81
CA GLY A 173 -5.23 9.41 -5.25
C GLY A 173 -5.31 8.76 -6.63
N LEU A 174 -4.46 9.16 -7.58
CA LEU A 174 -4.37 8.53 -8.90
C LEU A 174 -3.85 7.08 -8.81
N VAL A 175 -2.88 6.82 -7.93
CA VAL A 175 -2.35 5.47 -7.69
C VAL A 175 -3.40 4.58 -7.01
N LEU A 176 -4.14 5.12 -6.03
CA LEU A 176 -5.31 4.45 -5.43
C LEU A 176 -6.37 4.13 -6.49
N ALA A 177 -6.74 5.10 -7.34
CA ALA A 177 -7.74 4.90 -8.37
C ALA A 177 -7.33 3.84 -9.40
N ASP A 178 -6.05 3.77 -9.78
CA ASP A 178 -5.56 2.72 -10.67
C ASP A 178 -5.62 1.33 -10.03
N ALA A 179 -5.31 1.21 -8.74
CA ALA A 179 -5.50 -0.04 -8.01
C ALA A 179 -6.98 -0.39 -7.86
N GLN A 180 -7.84 0.61 -7.65
CA GLN A 180 -9.27 0.43 -7.37
C GLN A 180 -10.05 0.00 -8.61
N TRP A 181 -9.81 0.65 -9.74
CA TRP A 181 -10.63 0.54 -10.94
C TRP A 181 -9.82 0.28 -12.22
N GLY A 182 -8.51 0.48 -12.20
CA GLY A 182 -7.64 0.48 -13.38
C GLY A 182 -7.90 1.66 -14.32
N GLY A 183 -6.98 1.88 -15.26
CA GLY A 183 -7.13 2.87 -16.33
C GLY A 183 -6.61 4.26 -15.99
N TYR A 184 -5.96 4.43 -14.84
CA TYR A 184 -5.35 5.70 -14.40
C TYR A 184 -3.83 5.68 -14.52
N THR A 185 -3.21 4.55 -14.94
CA THR A 185 -1.76 4.40 -14.99
C THR A 185 -1.01 5.49 -15.75
N ALA A 186 -1.53 5.92 -16.90
CA ALA A 186 -0.87 6.96 -17.70
C ALA A 186 -0.91 8.31 -16.99
N ASP A 187 -2.07 8.66 -16.40
CA ASP A 187 -2.26 9.90 -15.66
C ASP A 187 -1.41 9.91 -14.39
N ALA A 188 -1.44 8.81 -13.61
CA ALA A 188 -0.62 8.64 -12.41
C ALA A 188 0.87 8.80 -12.71
N LYS A 189 1.41 8.10 -13.72
CA LYS A 189 2.83 8.20 -14.06
C LYS A 189 3.24 9.58 -14.59
N ALA A 190 2.37 10.23 -15.36
CA ALA A 190 2.63 11.58 -15.84
C ALA A 190 2.64 12.59 -14.68
N TRP A 191 1.71 12.45 -13.74
CA TRP A 191 1.63 13.30 -12.55
C TRP A 191 2.84 13.14 -11.63
N LEU A 192 3.20 11.89 -11.29
CA LEU A 192 4.38 11.58 -10.47
C LEU A 192 5.68 12.09 -11.11
N ALA A 193 5.79 12.03 -12.45
CA ALA A 193 6.93 12.62 -13.16
C ALA A 193 7.00 14.15 -13.01
N GLY A 194 5.85 14.83 -12.93
CA GLY A 194 5.75 16.27 -12.66
C GLY A 194 6.27 16.61 -11.26
N ILE A 195 5.74 15.93 -10.24
CA ILE A 195 6.18 16.10 -8.83
C ILE A 195 7.70 15.88 -8.74
N TYR A 196 8.20 14.78 -9.31
CA TYR A 196 9.62 14.47 -9.26
C TYR A 196 10.50 15.51 -9.96
N ALA A 197 9.98 16.18 -10.99
CA ALA A 197 10.71 17.20 -11.72
C ALA A 197 10.69 18.58 -11.04
N HIS A 198 9.64 18.90 -10.29
CA HIS A 198 9.37 20.27 -9.86
C HIS A 198 9.26 20.45 -8.33
N ASP A 199 8.83 19.42 -7.60
CA ASP A 199 8.69 19.45 -6.13
C ASP A 199 9.85 18.75 -5.41
N VAL A 200 10.63 17.93 -6.12
CA VAL A 200 11.81 17.26 -5.56
C VAL A 200 13.07 18.08 -5.85
N ALA A 201 13.72 18.55 -4.78
CA ALA A 201 14.98 19.27 -4.88
C ALA A 201 16.16 18.37 -5.34
N PRO A 202 17.28 18.96 -5.82
CA PRO A 202 18.39 18.18 -6.37
C PRO A 202 19.03 17.13 -5.44
N ASP A 203 19.03 17.33 -4.12
CA ASP A 203 19.51 16.35 -3.12
C ASP A 203 18.44 15.32 -2.72
N GLY A 204 17.18 15.54 -3.10
CA GLY A 204 16.05 14.64 -2.91
C GLY A 204 15.05 15.07 -1.84
N HIS A 205 15.22 16.20 -1.13
CA HIS A 205 14.16 16.66 -0.22
C HIS A 205 12.96 17.17 -1.02
N LEU A 206 11.79 17.14 -0.40
CA LEU A 206 10.57 17.76 -0.94
C LEU A 206 10.59 19.25 -0.65
N LYS A 207 10.41 20.07 -1.67
CA LYS A 207 10.20 21.52 -1.56
C LYS A 207 8.80 21.79 -1.02
N CYS A 208 8.56 22.98 -0.50
CA CYS A 208 7.23 23.41 -0.05
C CYS A 208 6.27 23.66 -1.22
N GLU A 209 6.81 24.16 -2.35
CA GLU A 209 6.10 24.47 -3.57
C GLU A 209 7.03 24.36 -4.80
N ASP A 210 6.44 24.32 -5.99
CA ASP A 210 7.11 23.98 -7.25
C ASP A 210 7.99 25.13 -7.81
N ASP A 211 7.71 26.38 -7.42
CA ASP A 211 8.49 27.56 -7.73
C ASP A 211 9.30 28.13 -6.52
N GLY A 212 9.21 27.44 -5.38
CA GLY A 212 9.87 27.76 -4.13
C GLY A 212 11.38 27.51 -4.11
N PRO A 213 12.07 27.88 -3.01
CA PRO A 213 13.50 27.65 -2.88
C PRO A 213 13.85 26.15 -2.84
N ASN A 214 15.06 25.80 -3.30
CA ASN A 214 15.57 24.42 -3.20
C ASN A 214 16.25 24.14 -1.85
N THR A 215 15.81 24.79 -0.78
CA THR A 215 16.49 24.72 0.53
C THR A 215 15.53 24.58 1.70
N ASP A 216 14.23 24.72 1.48
CA ASP A 216 13.21 24.57 2.49
C ASP A 216 12.33 23.35 2.23
N THR A 217 11.64 22.93 3.28
CA THR A 217 10.67 21.84 3.22
C THR A 217 9.61 22.07 4.29
N ARG A 218 8.40 21.59 4.03
CA ARG A 218 7.28 21.62 4.97
C ARG A 218 7.08 20.21 5.53
N PRO A 219 7.28 19.96 6.83
CA PRO A 219 7.25 18.61 7.38
C PRO A 219 5.93 17.86 7.25
N SER A 220 4.79 18.54 7.13
CA SER A 220 3.51 17.89 6.80
C SER A 220 3.55 17.13 5.47
N ASP A 221 4.43 17.55 4.55
CA ASP A 221 4.60 16.95 3.23
C ASP A 221 5.49 15.70 3.29
N HIS A 222 6.05 15.37 4.46
CA HIS A 222 6.90 14.19 4.68
C HIS A 222 6.04 12.92 4.76
N MET A 223 5.13 12.76 3.80
CA MET A 223 4.18 11.68 3.60
C MET A 223 4.89 10.40 3.17
N LEU A 224 5.72 9.83 4.06
CA LEU A 224 6.55 8.65 3.78
C LEU A 224 5.71 7.46 3.27
N ASP A 225 4.46 7.35 3.71
CA ASP A 225 3.51 6.34 3.24
C ASP A 225 3.13 6.51 1.76
N HIS A 226 3.00 7.76 1.29
CA HIS A 226 2.79 8.10 -0.11
C HIS A 226 4.07 7.88 -0.92
N LEU A 227 5.21 8.37 -0.44
CA LEU A 227 6.50 8.24 -1.13
C LEU A 227 6.89 6.77 -1.34
N ARG A 228 6.62 5.90 -0.36
CA ARG A 228 6.81 4.44 -0.52
C ARG A 228 5.87 3.85 -1.55
N ALA A 229 4.65 4.37 -1.67
CA ALA A 229 3.75 3.95 -2.72
C ALA A 229 4.24 4.37 -4.11
N PHE A 230 4.77 5.59 -4.23
CA PHE A 230 5.35 6.09 -5.48
C PHE A 230 6.59 5.28 -5.86
N ALA A 231 7.47 4.96 -4.92
CA ALA A 231 8.64 4.10 -5.18
C ALA A 231 8.27 2.71 -5.71
N ALA A 232 7.14 2.16 -5.25
CA ALA A 232 6.64 0.88 -5.75
C ALA A 232 5.94 1.00 -7.12
N TYR A 233 5.30 2.14 -7.41
CA TYR A 233 4.46 2.33 -8.60
C TYR A 233 5.21 2.92 -9.80
N ASP A 234 6.05 3.92 -9.55
CA ASP A 234 6.84 4.64 -10.53
C ASP A 234 8.32 4.29 -10.43
N THR A 235 8.70 3.19 -11.07
CA THR A 235 10.09 2.72 -11.11
C THR A 235 10.98 3.53 -12.08
N ALA A 236 10.45 4.57 -12.74
CA ALA A 236 11.23 5.40 -13.66
C ALA A 236 12.01 6.49 -12.92
N HIS A 237 11.57 6.87 -11.72
CA HIS A 237 12.19 7.89 -10.87
C HIS A 237 12.68 7.29 -9.55
N ASP A 238 13.72 7.89 -8.97
CA ASP A 238 14.35 7.39 -7.74
C ASP A 238 13.66 7.94 -6.50
N TRP A 239 12.42 7.51 -6.27
CA TRP A 239 11.66 7.86 -5.06
C TRP A 239 12.32 7.34 -3.77
N ASN A 240 13.18 6.32 -3.86
CA ASN A 240 13.96 5.85 -2.69
C ASN A 240 14.98 6.89 -2.23
N LYS A 241 15.55 7.68 -3.15
CA LYS A 241 16.36 8.86 -2.79
C LYS A 241 15.52 9.88 -2.01
N VAL A 242 14.28 10.14 -2.43
CA VAL A 242 13.38 11.08 -1.75
C VAL A 242 13.06 10.59 -0.34
N ILE A 243 12.64 9.33 -0.21
CA ILE A 243 12.39 8.68 1.09
C ILE A 243 13.61 8.79 2.01
N THR A 244 14.79 8.41 1.50
CA THR A 244 16.04 8.45 2.28
C THR A 244 16.34 9.87 2.75
N ARG A 245 16.12 10.87 1.89
CA ARG A 245 16.39 12.25 2.25
C ARG A 245 15.38 12.78 3.26
N THR A 246 14.09 12.50 3.09
CA THR A 246 13.03 12.83 4.04
C THR A 246 13.31 12.22 5.42
N GLU A 247 13.65 10.94 5.49
CA GLU A 247 14.03 10.29 6.76
C GLU A 247 15.27 10.94 7.39
N ALA A 248 16.26 11.34 6.60
CA ALA A 248 17.44 12.05 7.10
C ALA A 248 17.07 13.42 7.69
N VAL A 249 16.24 14.22 7.01
CA VAL A 249 15.78 15.52 7.51
C VAL A 249 15.03 15.35 8.83
N ILE A 250 14.11 14.37 8.92
CA ILE A 250 13.38 14.07 10.16
C ILE A 250 14.34 13.72 11.30
N ASN A 251 15.29 12.80 11.06
CA ASN A 251 16.22 12.35 12.09
C ASN A 251 17.17 13.48 12.54
N GLU A 252 17.73 14.25 11.61
CA GLU A 252 18.67 15.34 11.89
C GLU A 252 17.99 16.50 12.64
N PHE A 253 16.79 16.88 12.21
CA PHE A 253 16.00 17.92 12.85
C PHE A 253 15.62 17.52 14.28
N THR A 254 14.96 16.37 14.42
CA THR A 254 14.42 15.94 15.72
C THR A 254 15.52 15.66 16.73
N ALA A 255 16.66 15.11 16.31
CA ALA A 255 17.81 14.90 17.19
C ALA A 255 18.34 16.21 17.81
N LYS A 256 18.23 17.33 17.09
CA LYS A 256 18.78 18.62 17.53
C LYS A 256 17.76 19.50 18.25
N TYR A 257 16.51 19.55 17.78
CA TYR A 257 15.52 20.55 18.23
C TYR A 257 14.40 19.98 19.11
N SER A 258 14.12 18.68 19.03
CA SER A 258 12.96 18.07 19.69
C SER A 258 13.25 16.63 20.15
N ALA A 259 14.47 16.34 20.62
CA ALA A 259 14.94 14.96 20.82
C ALA A 259 14.03 14.08 21.70
N GLY A 260 13.36 14.69 22.68
CA GLY A 260 12.39 14.03 23.56
C GLY A 260 10.95 14.02 23.06
N ALA A 261 10.58 14.92 22.14
CA ALA A 261 9.21 15.12 21.69
C ALA A 261 8.94 14.63 20.25
N GLY A 262 9.98 14.51 19.42
CA GLY A 262 9.85 14.10 18.01
C GLY A 262 9.24 15.15 17.09
N LEU A 263 8.78 16.30 17.62
CA LEU A 263 8.08 17.33 16.87
C LEU A 263 8.93 17.95 15.76
N LEU A 264 8.31 18.25 14.63
CA LEU A 264 8.86 19.06 13.54
C LEU A 264 8.13 20.42 13.49
N SER A 265 8.83 21.49 13.09
CA SER A 265 8.21 22.80 12.91
C SER A 265 7.42 22.88 11.61
N ASP A 266 6.54 23.86 11.43
CA ASP A 266 5.77 24.05 10.19
C ASP A 266 6.67 24.17 8.97
N PHE A 267 7.78 24.91 9.08
CA PHE A 267 8.76 24.99 8.00
C PHE A 267 10.16 24.70 8.51
N VAL A 268 10.96 24.09 7.64
CA VAL A 268 12.36 23.75 7.86
C VAL A 268 13.20 24.37 6.77
N VAL A 269 14.28 25.04 7.14
CA VAL A 269 15.28 25.61 6.22
C VAL A 269 16.60 24.86 6.30
N ASN A 270 17.41 24.96 5.24
CA ASN A 270 18.63 24.17 5.04
C ASN A 270 18.33 22.66 4.96
N ALA A 271 17.17 22.32 4.40
CA ALA A 271 16.71 20.96 4.13
C ALA A 271 17.57 20.24 3.09
N ASP A 272 18.47 20.94 2.40
CA ASP A 272 19.50 20.44 1.49
C ASP A 272 20.84 20.13 2.18
N THR A 273 20.92 20.30 3.50
CA THR A 273 22.15 20.09 4.30
C THR A 273 21.98 19.05 5.40
N THR A 274 23.06 18.62 6.04
CA THR A 274 23.01 17.73 7.21
C THR A 274 22.69 18.45 8.54
N SER A 275 22.22 19.71 8.48
CA SER A 275 21.81 20.48 9.66
C SER A 275 20.54 21.30 9.34
N PRO A 276 19.42 20.64 8.97
CA PRO A 276 18.12 21.31 8.84
C PRO A 276 17.77 22.02 10.15
N GLN A 277 17.05 23.15 10.05
CA GLN A 277 16.70 23.98 11.21
C GLN A 277 15.27 24.51 11.08
N PRO A 278 14.59 24.85 12.19
CA PRO A 278 13.32 25.54 12.11
C PRO A 278 13.48 26.82 11.28
N ALA A 279 12.55 27.06 10.37
CA ALA A 279 12.46 28.34 9.69
C ALA A 279 12.29 29.49 10.72
N PRO A 280 12.63 30.75 10.38
CA PRO A 280 12.26 31.88 11.23
C PRO A 280 10.74 31.98 11.41
N ALA A 281 10.26 32.60 12.50
CA ALA A 281 8.85 32.97 12.60
C ALA A 281 8.47 33.94 11.47
N ASN A 282 7.26 33.78 10.93
CA ASN A 282 6.77 34.48 9.75
C ASN A 282 7.66 34.31 8.50
N TYR A 283 8.07 33.08 8.23
CA TYR A 283 8.89 32.73 7.07
C TYR A 283 8.05 32.67 5.80
N GLN A 284 7.00 31.86 5.80
CA GLN A 284 6.03 31.74 4.70
C GLN A 284 4.65 32.26 5.12
N GLU A 285 4.24 32.04 6.36
CA GLU A 285 2.89 32.36 6.84
C GLU A 285 2.97 33.46 7.91
N SER A 286 1.87 34.17 8.19
CA SER A 286 1.88 35.23 9.22
C SER A 286 1.72 34.68 10.65
N GLN A 287 2.54 33.69 11.01
CA GLN A 287 2.44 32.93 12.26
C GLN A 287 3.83 32.41 12.75
N PRO A 288 3.93 31.71 13.90
CA PRO A 288 5.21 31.20 14.38
C PRO A 288 5.61 29.91 13.64
N ASP A 289 6.05 30.03 12.40
CA ASP A 289 6.49 28.94 11.50
C ASP A 289 7.63 28.05 12.04
N ASN A 290 8.25 28.49 13.13
CA ASN A 290 9.41 27.86 13.77
C ASN A 290 9.04 26.84 14.86
N ILE A 291 7.75 26.54 15.03
CA ILE A 291 7.19 25.55 15.96
C ILE A 291 6.17 24.66 15.23
N VAL A 292 5.54 23.71 15.91
CA VAL A 292 4.35 23.03 15.36
C VAL A 292 3.25 24.08 15.26
N GLY A 293 2.67 24.22 14.08
CA GLY A 293 1.48 25.00 13.76
C GLY A 293 0.47 24.15 12.95
N TYR A 294 -0.44 24.82 12.25
CA TYR A 294 -1.51 24.16 11.50
C TYR A 294 -1.01 23.30 10.34
N ASN A 295 0.23 23.48 9.88
CA ASN A 295 0.84 22.54 8.93
C ASN A 295 1.26 21.26 9.67
N SER A 296 2.16 21.38 10.63
CA SER A 296 2.83 20.23 11.25
C SER A 296 1.97 19.41 12.20
N ILE A 297 0.75 19.84 12.52
CA ILE A 297 -0.23 18.96 13.18
C ILE A 297 -0.57 17.71 12.35
N ARG A 298 -0.34 17.73 11.02
CA ARG A 298 -0.54 16.57 10.13
C ARG A 298 0.59 15.53 10.22
N VAL A 299 1.76 15.89 10.75
CA VAL A 299 2.93 15.00 10.80
C VAL A 299 2.66 13.69 11.55
N PRO A 300 2.06 13.69 12.76
CA PRO A 300 1.77 12.45 13.47
C PRO A 300 0.82 11.52 12.72
N TRP A 301 -0.08 12.07 11.89
CA TRP A 301 -0.96 11.28 11.03
C TRP A 301 -0.15 10.58 9.94
N HIS A 302 0.66 11.30 9.17
CA HIS A 302 1.45 10.71 8.09
C HIS A 302 2.51 9.73 8.60
N LEU A 303 3.30 10.09 9.61
CA LEU A 303 4.32 9.20 10.17
C LEU A 303 3.70 7.98 10.88
N GLY A 304 2.58 8.17 11.56
CA GLY A 304 1.80 7.07 12.11
C GLY A 304 1.31 6.11 11.02
N THR A 305 0.81 6.64 9.91
CA THR A 305 0.32 5.87 8.77
C THR A 305 1.45 5.09 8.08
N ASP A 306 2.63 5.69 7.87
CA ASP A 306 3.81 4.98 7.33
C ASP A 306 4.25 3.84 8.23
N ALA A 307 4.28 4.07 9.55
CA ALA A 307 4.62 3.05 10.52
C ALA A 307 3.61 1.87 10.49
N LEU A 308 2.31 2.15 10.43
CA LEU A 308 1.25 1.15 10.38
C LEU A 308 1.29 0.32 9.08
N LEU A 309 1.40 0.96 7.92
CA LEU A 309 1.37 0.28 6.61
C LEU A 309 2.69 -0.41 6.29
N TYR A 310 3.81 0.28 6.48
CA TYR A 310 5.11 -0.16 5.96
C TYR A 310 6.08 -0.60 7.04
N GLY A 311 5.87 -0.24 8.30
CA GLY A 311 6.79 -0.53 9.41
C GLY A 311 8.04 0.34 9.35
N GLY A 312 7.94 1.56 8.79
CA GLY A 312 9.06 2.50 8.65
C GLY A 312 9.69 2.81 10.00
N ALA A 313 10.99 2.58 10.14
CA ALA A 313 11.68 2.68 11.43
C ALA A 313 11.78 4.13 11.93
N THR A 314 12.12 5.08 11.06
CA THR A 314 12.14 6.50 11.39
C THR A 314 10.74 7.00 11.73
N ALA A 315 9.74 6.70 10.89
CA ALA A 315 8.36 7.09 11.14
C ALA A 315 7.84 6.55 12.49
N LEU A 316 8.04 5.27 12.79
CA LEU A 316 7.63 4.66 14.05
C LEU A 316 8.34 5.28 15.27
N ALA A 317 9.64 5.57 15.15
CA ALA A 317 10.42 6.16 16.25
C ALA A 317 9.98 7.60 16.55
N THR A 318 9.66 8.38 15.52
CA THR A 318 9.17 9.76 15.66
C THR A 318 7.73 9.79 16.15
N ALA A 319 6.82 9.02 15.53
CA ALA A 319 5.41 8.93 15.92
C ALA A 319 5.22 8.56 17.41
N LYS A 320 6.05 7.65 17.94
CA LYS A 320 6.06 7.29 19.37
C LYS A 320 6.38 8.45 20.31
N LYS A 321 7.21 9.40 19.87
CA LYS A 321 7.53 10.58 20.67
C LYS A 321 6.46 11.64 20.53
N GLU A 322 5.92 11.82 19.33
CA GLU A 322 4.87 12.80 19.04
C GLU A 322 3.58 12.47 19.80
N GLU A 323 3.12 11.22 19.77
CA GLU A 323 1.93 10.81 20.52
C GLU A 323 2.13 10.96 22.03
N ALA A 324 3.31 10.57 22.54
CA ALA A 324 3.64 10.69 23.95
C ALA A 324 3.70 12.16 24.38
N CYS A 325 4.22 13.04 23.52
CA CYS A 325 4.22 14.47 23.71
C CYS A 325 2.78 15.02 23.79
N ALA A 326 1.96 14.76 22.77
CA ALA A 326 0.58 15.23 22.73
C ALA A 326 -0.24 14.72 23.93
N LYS A 327 -0.02 13.46 24.34
CA LYS A 327 -0.66 12.88 25.53
C LYS A 327 -0.21 13.56 26.81
N GLN A 328 1.08 13.86 26.95
CA GLN A 328 1.66 14.56 28.10
C GLN A 328 1.12 15.99 28.20
N GLU A 329 1.20 16.76 27.11
CA GLU A 329 0.76 18.15 27.04
C GLU A 329 -0.72 18.29 27.38
N SER A 330 -1.54 17.42 26.82
CA SER A 330 -3.00 17.48 26.96
C SER A 330 -3.53 16.89 28.27
N GLY A 331 -2.69 16.17 29.01
CA GLY A 331 -3.11 15.33 30.14
C GLY A 331 -4.03 14.18 29.71
N GLY A 332 -3.88 13.68 28.48
CA GLY A 332 -4.69 12.63 27.90
C GLY A 332 -6.10 13.09 27.52
N ASN A 333 -6.26 14.34 27.07
CA ASN A 333 -7.54 14.86 26.54
C ASN A 333 -7.32 15.44 25.13
N PRO A 334 -7.84 14.83 24.06
CA PRO A 334 -7.56 15.29 22.70
C PRO A 334 -7.94 16.76 22.43
N GLN A 335 -8.96 17.30 23.12
CA GLN A 335 -9.36 18.72 23.05
C GLN A 335 -8.31 19.71 23.58
N LYS A 336 -7.25 19.20 24.22
CA LYS A 336 -6.15 19.97 24.80
C LYS A 336 -4.81 19.62 24.14
N VAL A 337 -4.85 18.98 22.98
CA VAL A 337 -3.73 19.02 22.04
C VAL A 337 -3.89 20.33 21.28
N TYR A 338 -2.86 21.18 21.31
CA TYR A 338 -2.95 22.53 20.78
C TYR A 338 -2.32 22.59 19.39
N PRO A 339 -2.92 23.32 18.43
CA PRO A 339 -2.36 23.43 17.07
C PRO A 339 -1.02 24.17 17.05
N HIS A 340 -0.77 25.03 18.03
CA HIS A 340 0.51 25.71 18.21
C HIS A 340 1.28 25.17 19.43
N THR A 341 2.23 24.27 19.18
CA THR A 341 3.04 23.61 20.21
C THR A 341 4.53 23.80 19.92
N LYS A 342 5.29 24.24 20.94
CA LYS A 342 6.74 24.42 20.84
C LYS A 342 7.44 23.07 20.71
N LEU A 343 8.62 23.08 20.09
CA LEU A 343 9.44 21.87 19.87
C LEU A 343 9.90 21.16 21.15
N ASP A 344 9.75 21.80 22.32
CA ASP A 344 9.99 21.21 23.64
C ASP A 344 8.73 20.56 24.26
N CYS A 345 7.67 20.38 23.49
CA CYS A 345 6.38 19.81 23.90
C CYS A 345 5.61 20.67 24.92
N THR A 346 5.76 21.98 24.84
CA THR A 346 4.95 22.91 25.64
C THR A 346 4.05 23.75 24.76
N PRO A 347 2.83 24.09 25.22
CA PRO A 347 1.90 24.83 24.39
C PRO A 347 2.47 26.23 24.15
N TYR A 348 2.45 26.67 22.90
CA TYR A 348 2.70 28.08 22.58
C TYR A 348 1.51 28.93 23.03
N SER A 349 0.31 28.44 22.75
CA SER A 349 -0.96 29.03 23.17
C SER A 349 -1.89 27.94 23.68
N THR A 350 -2.69 28.25 24.70
CA THR A 350 -3.79 27.39 25.17
C THR A 350 -5.17 27.96 24.85
N SER A 351 -5.21 29.14 24.22
CA SER A 351 -6.44 29.77 23.76
C SER A 351 -6.77 29.43 22.31
N ASP A 352 -5.79 28.90 21.58
CA ASP A 352 -5.97 28.41 20.22
C ASP A 352 -6.28 26.91 20.30
N GLN A 353 -7.36 26.49 19.66
CA GLN A 353 -7.91 25.15 19.77
C GLN A 353 -8.44 24.75 18.40
N ALA A 354 -8.11 23.52 17.99
CA ALA A 354 -8.51 22.94 16.74
C ALA A 354 -8.67 21.44 16.95
N GLU A 355 -9.70 20.84 16.37
CA GLU A 355 -9.98 19.42 16.55
C GLU A 355 -8.95 18.55 15.84
N GLU A 356 -8.51 18.96 14.66
CA GLU A 356 -7.50 18.29 13.83
C GLU A 356 -6.17 18.10 14.57
N ALA A 357 -5.82 19.00 15.50
CA ALA A 357 -4.62 18.85 16.32
C ALA A 357 -4.69 17.60 17.20
N GLY A 358 -5.86 17.29 17.76
CA GLY A 358 -6.09 16.08 18.54
C GLY A 358 -6.33 14.85 17.67
N ASP A 359 -7.05 15.01 16.56
CA ASP A 359 -7.42 13.93 15.64
C ASP A 359 -6.19 13.33 14.98
N ALA A 360 -5.30 14.17 14.44
CA ALA A 360 -4.12 13.73 13.69
C ALA A 360 -3.12 12.90 14.51
N VAL A 361 -3.19 12.92 15.84
CA VAL A 361 -2.36 12.10 16.74
C VAL A 361 -2.78 10.62 16.72
N GLY A 362 -4.01 10.31 16.31
CA GLY A 362 -4.58 8.97 16.37
C GLY A 362 -3.71 7.87 15.73
N PRO A 363 -3.29 8.02 14.46
CA PRO A 363 -2.40 7.06 13.79
C PRO A 363 -1.05 6.86 14.48
N ALA A 364 -0.45 7.91 15.05
CA ALA A 364 0.77 7.80 15.84
C ALA A 364 0.54 6.99 17.13
N ALA A 365 -0.55 7.25 17.85
CA ALA A 365 -0.92 6.50 19.05
C ALA A 365 -1.16 5.01 18.76
N MET A 366 -1.81 4.70 17.63
CA MET A 366 -1.96 3.33 17.14
C MET A 366 -0.61 2.67 16.88
N ALA A 367 0.25 3.31 16.08
CA ALA A 367 1.57 2.80 15.72
C ALA A 367 2.44 2.54 16.96
N ALA A 368 2.33 3.41 17.97
CA ALA A 368 3.01 3.28 19.25
C ALA A 368 2.52 2.09 20.09
N GLY A 369 1.29 1.61 19.85
CA GLY A 369 0.64 0.58 20.64
C GLY A 369 -0.04 1.10 21.91
N ASP A 370 -0.30 2.41 22.01
CA ASP A 370 -1.00 3.00 23.15
C ASP A 370 -2.51 2.82 23.02
N GLN A 371 -3.00 1.67 23.47
CA GLN A 371 -4.41 1.30 23.34
C GLN A 371 -5.35 2.31 24.02
N ALA A 372 -5.01 2.77 25.22
CA ALA A 372 -5.89 3.67 25.97
C ALA A 372 -5.99 5.04 25.30
N TRP A 373 -4.88 5.53 24.75
CA TRP A 373 -4.87 6.80 24.03
C TRP A 373 -5.57 6.69 22.66
N THR A 374 -5.29 5.60 21.93
CA THR A 374 -6.00 5.25 20.69
C THR A 374 -7.51 5.24 20.88
N ASP A 375 -8.01 4.57 21.92
CA ASP A 375 -9.44 4.50 22.21
C ASP A 375 -10.02 5.87 22.61
N THR A 376 -9.23 6.72 23.27
CA THR A 376 -9.67 8.07 23.66
C THR A 376 -9.80 8.97 22.44
N ILE A 377 -8.81 8.96 21.53
CA ILE A 377 -8.87 9.71 20.27
C ILE A 377 -9.98 9.19 19.37
N TRP A 378 -10.13 7.87 19.24
CA TRP A 378 -11.22 7.27 18.46
C TRP A 378 -12.62 7.77 18.87
N ASN A 379 -12.86 7.89 20.18
CA ASN A 379 -14.12 8.43 20.69
C ASN A 379 -14.24 9.94 20.48
N TYR A 380 -13.11 10.66 20.48
CA TYR A 380 -13.06 12.09 20.24
C TYR A 380 -13.42 12.46 18.79
N LEU A 381 -12.97 11.68 17.81
CA LEU A 381 -13.30 11.85 16.39
C LEU A 381 -14.82 11.90 16.13
N ALA A 382 -15.65 11.30 17.00
CA ALA A 382 -17.10 11.32 16.86
C ALA A 382 -17.74 12.66 17.25
N THR A 383 -16.91 13.64 17.65
CA THR A 383 -17.31 14.97 18.11
C THR A 383 -16.76 16.05 17.18
N ASN A 384 -17.30 17.27 17.32
CA ASN A 384 -16.71 18.48 16.75
C ASN A 384 -16.94 19.61 17.77
N PRO A 385 -16.08 19.72 18.80
CA PRO A 385 -16.34 20.60 19.93
C PRO A 385 -16.08 22.08 19.63
N PHE A 386 -15.28 22.38 18.59
CA PHE A 386 -14.88 23.73 18.23
C PHE A 386 -15.67 24.29 17.03
N GLY A 387 -16.37 23.43 16.30
CA GLY A 387 -17.15 23.79 15.11
C GLY A 387 -16.27 23.96 13.87
N ASP A 388 -15.14 23.25 13.82
CA ASP A 388 -14.15 23.37 12.75
C ASP A 388 -14.74 22.88 11.42
N GLY A 389 -14.28 23.50 10.33
CA GLY A 389 -14.88 23.41 9.02
C GLY A 389 -14.26 22.33 8.14
N TYR A 390 -13.80 22.75 6.97
CA TYR A 390 -13.29 21.87 5.93
C TYR A 390 -12.06 21.10 6.40
N TYR A 391 -11.09 21.80 6.98
CA TYR A 391 -9.78 21.27 7.33
C TYR A 391 -9.90 20.21 8.42
N GLY A 392 -10.54 20.56 9.53
CA GLY A 392 -10.86 19.65 10.64
C GLY A 392 -11.62 18.40 10.20
N GLU A 393 -12.77 18.58 9.53
CA GLU A 393 -13.63 17.46 9.14
C GLU A 393 -13.03 16.59 8.03
N THR A 394 -12.15 17.13 7.19
CA THR A 394 -11.44 16.36 6.16
C THR A 394 -10.31 15.52 6.75
N ILE A 395 -9.46 16.11 7.61
CA ILE A 395 -8.42 15.37 8.35
C ILE A 395 -9.06 14.28 9.20
N LYS A 396 -10.15 14.59 9.92
CA LYS A 396 -10.93 13.62 10.70
C LYS A 396 -11.41 12.44 9.86
N THR A 397 -11.82 12.68 8.61
CA THR A 397 -12.26 11.61 7.69
C THR A 397 -11.11 10.68 7.33
N LEU A 398 -9.95 11.23 6.98
CA LEU A 398 -8.73 10.46 6.66
C LEU A 398 -8.20 9.69 7.88
N VAL A 399 -8.16 10.34 9.05
CA VAL A 399 -7.80 9.71 10.31
C VAL A 399 -8.78 8.59 10.67
N TYR A 400 -10.09 8.77 10.47
CA TYR A 400 -11.07 7.71 10.67
C TYR A 400 -10.78 6.48 9.80
N LEU A 401 -10.45 6.68 8.53
CA LEU A 401 -10.09 5.59 7.61
C LEU A 401 -8.86 4.82 8.11
N VAL A 402 -7.81 5.53 8.54
CA VAL A 402 -6.61 4.88 9.11
C VAL A 402 -6.95 4.15 10.41
N MET A 403 -7.62 4.82 11.35
CA MET A 403 -7.92 4.23 12.66
C MET A 403 -8.90 3.07 12.59
N ALA A 404 -9.82 3.07 11.63
CA ALA A 404 -10.73 1.95 11.41
C ALA A 404 -10.04 0.73 10.79
N GLY A 405 -8.79 0.86 10.33
CA GLY A 405 -8.15 -0.18 9.53
C GLY A 405 -8.72 -0.25 8.13
N ASP A 406 -9.27 0.84 7.61
CA ASP A 406 -9.88 0.90 6.28
C ASP A 406 -9.00 1.60 5.25
N TYR A 407 -7.90 2.20 5.68
CA TYR A 407 -6.87 2.78 4.81
C TYR A 407 -5.86 1.70 4.38
N TRP A 408 -5.85 1.38 3.08
CA TRP A 408 -4.95 0.40 2.46
C TRP A 408 -3.88 1.11 1.60
N SER A 409 -2.71 0.47 1.46
CA SER A 409 -1.69 0.94 0.51
C SER A 409 -1.96 0.39 -0.88
N PRO A 410 -1.98 1.22 -1.94
CA PRO A 410 -2.13 0.74 -3.32
C PRO A 410 -0.93 -0.03 -3.85
N SER A 411 0.15 -0.06 -3.10
CA SER A 411 1.33 -0.88 -3.35
C SER A 411 1.27 -2.24 -2.66
N ALA A 412 0.37 -2.41 -1.69
CA ALA A 412 0.03 -3.71 -1.11
C ALA A 412 -0.95 -4.50 -1.99
N THR A 413 -1.55 -3.84 -2.98
CA THR A 413 -2.55 -4.38 -3.89
C THR A 413 -2.20 -4.04 -5.33
N GLY A 414 -1.14 -4.66 -5.83
CA GLY A 414 -0.81 -4.61 -7.24
C GLY A 414 -1.98 -5.09 -8.11
N SER A 415 -2.51 -4.15 -8.89
CA SER A 415 -3.31 -4.37 -10.10
C SER A 415 -2.80 -5.60 -10.87
N THR A 416 -3.75 -6.31 -11.48
CA THR A 416 -3.63 -7.57 -12.24
C THR A 416 -2.80 -7.46 -13.53
N GLY A 417 -1.65 -6.79 -13.49
CA GLY A 417 -0.72 -6.63 -14.59
C GLY A 417 0.70 -6.39 -14.09
N GLY A 418 1.43 -7.47 -13.76
CA GLY A 418 2.87 -7.45 -13.52
C GLY A 418 3.30 -6.97 -12.13
N GLY A 419 2.93 -7.71 -11.08
CA GLY A 419 3.57 -7.55 -9.77
C GLY A 419 5.06 -7.88 -9.87
N GLY A 420 5.92 -6.94 -9.51
CA GLY A 420 7.34 -7.16 -9.39
C GLY A 420 7.61 -8.20 -8.31
N CYS A 421 7.76 -9.45 -8.71
CA CYS A 421 8.22 -10.49 -7.83
C CYS A 421 9.60 -10.11 -7.28
N THR A 422 9.74 -10.07 -5.95
CA THR A 422 11.08 -10.07 -5.37
C THR A 422 11.64 -11.47 -5.56
N ALA A 423 12.58 -11.60 -6.50
CA ALA A 423 13.24 -12.88 -6.74
C ALA A 423 13.97 -13.32 -5.48
N GLY A 424 13.71 -14.54 -5.02
CA GLY A 424 14.24 -15.00 -3.74
C GLY A 424 14.10 -16.50 -3.55
N GLN A 425 14.86 -17.03 -2.60
CA GLN A 425 14.71 -18.38 -2.07
C GLN A 425 13.77 -18.32 -0.87
N LEU A 426 12.72 -19.14 -0.86
CA LEU A 426 11.75 -19.17 0.24
C LEU A 426 12.04 -20.25 1.30
N LEU A 427 12.74 -21.34 0.95
CA LEU A 427 13.09 -22.39 1.90
C LEU A 427 14.31 -21.98 2.74
N GLY A 428 14.20 -22.06 4.06
CA GLY A 428 15.33 -22.01 4.97
C GLY A 428 16.02 -23.38 5.11
N ASN A 429 17.31 -23.37 5.44
CA ASN A 429 18.16 -24.57 5.55
C ASN A 429 18.04 -25.49 4.32
N GLN A 430 18.19 -24.90 3.13
CA GLN A 430 17.95 -25.56 1.85
C GLN A 430 18.77 -26.84 1.61
N GLY A 431 20.02 -26.87 2.06
CA GLY A 431 20.91 -28.05 2.00
C GLY A 431 21.03 -28.79 3.33
N PHE A 432 20.11 -28.60 4.27
CA PHE A 432 20.07 -29.31 5.56
C PHE A 432 21.28 -29.09 6.52
N GLU A 433 22.18 -28.18 6.20
CA GLU A 433 23.44 -27.91 6.91
C GLU A 433 23.34 -27.35 8.35
N ASN A 434 22.14 -27.04 8.86
CA ASN A 434 21.95 -26.76 10.30
C ASN A 434 22.19 -27.99 11.19
N GLY A 435 22.40 -29.16 10.59
CA GLY A 435 22.75 -30.38 11.26
C GLY A 435 21.59 -31.01 12.02
N ALA A 436 21.89 -31.55 13.20
CA ALA A 436 20.86 -32.17 14.06
C ALA A 436 19.79 -31.17 14.54
N ASN A 437 19.99 -29.87 14.33
CA ASN A 437 18.93 -28.87 14.47
C ASN A 437 18.14 -28.76 13.17
N ASN A 438 17.03 -29.48 13.10
CA ASN A 438 16.22 -29.57 11.88
C ASN A 438 15.58 -28.24 11.47
N ALA A 439 15.42 -27.28 12.39
CA ALA A 439 14.72 -26.02 12.10
C ALA A 439 15.33 -25.29 10.88
N PRO A 440 14.50 -24.77 9.96
CA PRO A 440 13.04 -24.65 10.02
C PRO A 440 12.24 -25.88 9.53
N TRP A 441 12.89 -26.99 9.19
CA TRP A 441 12.20 -28.23 8.81
C TRP A 441 11.57 -28.91 10.02
N SER A 442 10.32 -29.34 9.85
CA SER A 442 9.66 -30.28 10.75
C SER A 442 9.77 -31.68 10.15
N THR A 443 10.36 -32.62 10.89
CA THR A 443 10.55 -34.00 10.43
C THR A 443 9.84 -35.00 11.33
N SER A 444 9.50 -36.16 10.77
CA SER A 444 8.92 -37.28 11.52
C SER A 444 9.33 -38.61 10.90
N SER A 445 9.40 -39.67 11.70
CA SER A 445 9.58 -41.06 11.27
C SER A 445 8.64 -41.94 12.09
N THR A 446 8.06 -42.99 11.49
CA THR A 446 7.25 -43.94 12.27
C THR A 446 8.10 -44.87 13.13
N LEU A 447 9.39 -45.04 12.79
CA LEU A 447 10.37 -45.74 13.61
C LEU A 447 11.11 -44.82 14.61
N GLY A 448 10.86 -43.51 14.55
CA GLY A 448 11.44 -42.53 15.47
C GLY A 448 12.85 -42.08 15.11
N PHE A 449 13.33 -42.40 13.91
CA PHE A 449 14.58 -41.86 13.38
C PHE A 449 14.42 -40.38 12.98
N ASN A 450 15.53 -39.67 12.85
CA ASN A 450 15.54 -38.32 12.29
C ASN A 450 15.91 -38.38 10.80
N PRO A 451 14.99 -38.01 9.89
CA PRO A 451 15.30 -37.98 8.47
C PRO A 451 16.46 -37.06 8.08
N ILE A 452 16.74 -35.99 8.84
CA ILE A 452 17.90 -35.12 8.57
C ILE A 452 19.12 -35.67 9.32
N THR A 453 20.15 -36.07 8.56
CA THR A 453 21.35 -36.75 9.07
C THR A 453 22.61 -36.31 8.32
N SER A 454 23.79 -36.61 8.87
CA SER A 454 25.06 -36.37 8.18
C SER A 454 25.23 -37.36 7.03
N GLY A 455 25.65 -36.88 5.86
CA GLY A 455 25.99 -37.73 4.71
C GLY A 455 27.09 -38.76 5.06
N THR A 456 27.06 -39.89 4.39
CA THR A 456 27.99 -41.01 4.61
C THR A 456 28.74 -41.34 3.33
N SER A 457 29.67 -42.31 3.37
CA SER A 457 30.28 -42.81 2.13
C SER A 457 29.34 -43.67 1.28
N ALA A 458 28.24 -44.18 1.86
CA ALA A 458 27.23 -44.94 1.15
C ALA A 458 26.24 -43.98 0.45
N GLU A 459 25.74 -43.01 1.21
CA GLU A 459 24.90 -41.92 0.71
C GLU A 459 25.60 -40.58 0.98
N PRO A 460 26.50 -40.13 0.10
CA PRO A 460 27.17 -38.85 0.24
C PRO A 460 26.18 -37.70 0.06
N ALA A 461 26.46 -36.56 0.67
CA ALA A 461 25.73 -35.33 0.40
C ALA A 461 26.02 -34.86 -1.05
N HIS A 462 25.02 -34.26 -1.70
CA HIS A 462 25.22 -33.65 -3.01
C HIS A 462 26.09 -32.39 -2.88
N SER A 463 25.82 -31.59 -1.85
CA SER A 463 26.69 -30.51 -1.40
C SER A 463 26.79 -30.50 0.13
N GLY A 464 27.79 -29.81 0.69
CA GLY A 464 27.93 -29.74 2.14
C GLY A 464 28.23 -31.07 2.83
N SER A 465 27.54 -31.38 3.92
CA SER A 465 27.78 -32.57 4.75
C SER A 465 26.51 -33.19 5.33
N TRP A 466 25.34 -32.61 5.09
CA TRP A 466 24.06 -33.08 5.61
C TRP A 466 23.07 -33.37 4.48
N ILE A 467 22.16 -34.29 4.75
CA ILE A 467 21.15 -34.77 3.80
C ILE A 467 19.82 -34.98 4.52
N ALA A 468 18.72 -35.03 3.76
CA ALA A 468 17.47 -35.61 4.24
C ALA A 468 17.31 -37.01 3.62
N TRP A 469 17.47 -38.04 4.45
CA TRP A 469 17.39 -39.45 4.12
C TRP A 469 16.09 -40.03 4.66
N PHE A 470 15.28 -40.56 3.75
CA PHE A 470 14.01 -41.23 4.05
C PHE A 470 14.16 -42.73 3.78
N ASN A 471 13.62 -43.55 4.68
CA ASN A 471 13.54 -44.99 4.59
C ASN A 471 14.92 -45.70 4.58
N GLY A 472 15.00 -46.92 4.04
CA GLY A 472 16.21 -47.74 4.03
C GLY A 472 16.33 -48.72 5.21
N ASN A 473 15.26 -48.87 5.99
CA ASN A 473 15.33 -49.46 7.33
C ASN A 473 15.06 -50.97 7.36
N SER A 474 14.81 -51.61 6.20
CA SER A 474 14.42 -53.04 6.12
C SER A 474 13.20 -53.35 6.99
N THR A 475 12.29 -52.39 7.11
CA THR A 475 11.09 -52.43 7.94
C THR A 475 10.14 -51.33 7.44
N ALA A 476 8.83 -51.60 7.48
CA ALA A 476 7.84 -50.61 7.07
C ALA A 476 7.98 -49.30 7.86
N ASP A 477 8.21 -48.19 7.15
CA ASP A 477 8.45 -46.87 7.74
C ASP A 477 7.87 -45.76 6.87
N THR A 478 7.45 -44.67 7.50
CA THR A 478 7.04 -43.45 6.82
C THR A 478 7.76 -42.27 7.42
N ASP A 479 8.63 -41.68 6.61
CA ASP A 479 9.42 -40.50 6.98
C ASP A 479 8.85 -39.26 6.30
N THR A 480 8.88 -38.12 6.99
CA THR A 480 8.47 -36.84 6.42
C THR A 480 9.43 -35.72 6.79
N ALA A 481 9.56 -34.75 5.88
CA ALA A 481 10.18 -33.46 6.12
C ALA A 481 9.29 -32.38 5.50
N ALA A 482 8.92 -31.38 6.28
CA ALA A 482 7.99 -30.33 5.87
C ALA A 482 8.45 -28.93 6.30
N GLN A 483 8.21 -27.94 5.44
CA GLN A 483 8.44 -26.53 5.74
C GLN A 483 7.30 -25.69 5.17
N THR A 484 6.79 -24.74 5.96
CA THR A 484 5.71 -23.83 5.55
C THR A 484 6.29 -22.51 5.10
N VAL A 485 5.89 -22.05 3.92
CA VAL A 485 6.39 -20.84 3.26
C VAL A 485 5.25 -20.10 2.57
N THR A 486 5.38 -18.79 2.42
CA THR A 486 4.44 -17.97 1.66
C THR A 486 5.04 -17.66 0.30
N ILE A 487 4.37 -18.10 -0.77
CA ILE A 487 4.74 -17.71 -2.13
C ILE A 487 4.14 -16.32 -2.37
N PRO A 488 4.95 -15.27 -2.63
CA PRO A 488 4.41 -13.93 -2.86
C PRO A 488 3.44 -13.93 -4.05
N PRO A 489 2.38 -13.11 -4.01
CA PRO A 489 1.49 -12.93 -5.15
C PRO A 489 2.26 -12.35 -6.34
N GLY A 490 1.85 -12.72 -7.56
CA GLY A 490 2.47 -12.20 -8.79
C GLY A 490 3.84 -12.80 -9.15
N CYS A 491 4.42 -13.68 -8.33
CA CYS A 491 5.65 -14.40 -8.65
C CYS A 491 5.42 -15.61 -9.56
N THR A 492 6.37 -15.85 -10.46
CA THR A 492 6.63 -17.22 -10.88
C THR A 492 7.38 -17.94 -9.76
N ALA A 493 7.05 -19.19 -9.48
CA ALA A 493 7.63 -19.94 -8.38
C ALA A 493 8.00 -21.35 -8.85
N THR A 494 9.22 -21.77 -8.53
CA THR A 494 9.78 -23.05 -8.95
C THR A 494 10.37 -23.78 -7.76
N LEU A 495 9.83 -24.96 -7.45
CA LEU A 495 10.41 -25.88 -6.48
C LEU A 495 11.48 -26.73 -7.19
N SER A 496 12.68 -26.82 -6.63
CA SER A 496 13.69 -27.79 -7.03
C SER A 496 14.28 -28.53 -5.84
N TYR A 497 14.85 -29.70 -6.11
CA TYR A 497 15.53 -30.56 -5.14
C TYR A 497 16.39 -31.55 -5.91
N TRP A 498 17.49 -32.00 -5.30
CA TRP A 498 18.26 -33.13 -5.80
C TRP A 498 17.74 -34.39 -5.14
N LEU A 499 17.52 -35.45 -5.92
CA LEU A 499 17.08 -36.76 -5.43
C LEU A 499 18.05 -37.84 -5.91
N HIS A 500 18.50 -38.67 -4.98
CA HIS A 500 19.12 -39.97 -5.25
C HIS A 500 18.17 -41.04 -4.72
N THR A 501 17.94 -42.08 -5.52
CA THR A 501 17.17 -43.25 -5.11
C THR A 501 18.05 -44.48 -5.28
N GLU A 502 18.30 -45.19 -4.19
CA GLU A 502 19.05 -46.44 -4.16
C GLU A 502 18.10 -47.55 -3.69
N THR A 503 18.21 -48.74 -4.26
CA THR A 503 17.30 -49.83 -3.88
C THR A 503 17.94 -51.20 -3.98
N THR A 504 17.63 -52.04 -3.01
CA THR A 504 17.93 -53.48 -3.06
C THR A 504 16.73 -54.32 -3.53
N GLU A 505 15.58 -53.67 -3.77
CA GLU A 505 14.38 -54.33 -4.29
C GLU A 505 14.60 -54.91 -5.69
N ASN A 506 14.46 -56.22 -5.81
CA ASN A 506 14.66 -56.93 -7.07
C ASN A 506 13.34 -57.12 -7.81
N THR A 507 12.78 -56.02 -8.31
CA THR A 507 11.54 -56.00 -9.09
C THR A 507 11.62 -55.00 -10.23
N SER A 508 10.91 -55.28 -11.32
CA SER A 508 10.83 -54.40 -12.48
C SER A 508 9.46 -53.74 -12.66
N THR A 509 8.47 -54.09 -11.83
CA THR A 509 7.08 -53.63 -11.97
C THR A 509 6.42 -53.25 -10.67
N ALA A 510 6.81 -53.86 -9.55
CA ALA A 510 6.25 -53.51 -8.25
C ALA A 510 6.88 -52.22 -7.73
N LYS A 511 6.03 -51.35 -7.16
CA LYS A 511 6.40 -50.08 -6.53
C LYS A 511 6.04 -50.08 -5.04
N PRO A 512 6.57 -51.01 -4.23
CA PRO A 512 6.24 -51.10 -2.82
C PRO A 512 6.60 -49.81 -2.07
N ASP A 513 7.76 -49.25 -2.41
CA ASP A 513 8.28 -48.06 -1.76
C ASP A 513 8.06 -46.83 -2.63
N THR A 514 7.65 -45.72 -2.02
CA THR A 514 7.34 -44.49 -2.74
C THR A 514 7.89 -43.26 -2.04
N PHE A 515 8.28 -42.28 -2.83
CA PHE A 515 8.62 -40.95 -2.36
C PHE A 515 7.74 -39.91 -3.03
N LYS A 516 7.06 -39.08 -2.23
CA LYS A 516 6.11 -38.08 -2.70
C LYS A 516 6.57 -36.69 -2.35
N VAL A 517 6.43 -35.79 -3.32
CA VAL A 517 6.64 -34.36 -3.15
C VAL A 517 5.29 -33.67 -3.26
N GLN A 518 4.88 -32.95 -2.23
CA GLN A 518 3.52 -32.44 -2.10
C GLN A 518 3.50 -30.99 -1.65
N LEU A 519 2.46 -30.26 -2.04
CA LEU A 519 2.04 -29.01 -1.41
C LEU A 519 0.78 -29.26 -0.60
N LEU A 520 0.78 -28.81 0.64
CA LEU A 520 -0.36 -28.86 1.53
C LEU A 520 -0.83 -27.45 1.87
N SER A 521 -2.11 -27.31 2.21
CA SER A 521 -2.63 -26.09 2.84
C SER A 521 -2.10 -25.97 4.26
N THR A 522 -2.22 -24.78 4.86
CA THR A 522 -1.88 -24.55 6.28
C THR A 522 -2.70 -25.43 7.24
N GLY A 523 -3.87 -25.90 6.81
CA GLY A 523 -4.69 -26.88 7.53
C GLY A 523 -4.27 -28.35 7.34
N GLY A 524 -3.17 -28.62 6.62
CA GLY A 524 -2.63 -29.97 6.42
C GLY A 524 -3.30 -30.79 5.32
N THR A 525 -4.18 -30.20 4.52
CA THR A 525 -4.81 -30.89 3.38
C THR A 525 -3.88 -30.88 2.18
N VAL A 526 -3.69 -32.02 1.49
CA VAL A 526 -2.91 -32.07 0.24
C VAL A 526 -3.62 -31.25 -0.83
N LEU A 527 -2.99 -30.16 -1.27
CA LEU A 527 -3.42 -29.35 -2.41
C LEU A 527 -3.06 -30.05 -3.71
N THR A 528 -1.81 -30.53 -3.81
CA THR A 528 -1.33 -31.28 -4.97
C THR A 528 -0.17 -32.21 -4.60
N THR A 529 -0.04 -33.30 -5.36
CA THR A 529 1.17 -34.13 -5.39
C THR A 529 1.96 -33.74 -6.63
N LEU A 530 3.08 -33.05 -6.43
CA LEU A 530 3.94 -32.50 -7.48
C LEU A 530 4.72 -33.60 -8.21
N ALA A 531 5.17 -34.62 -7.47
CA ALA A 531 5.90 -35.76 -8.01
C ALA A 531 5.68 -37.01 -7.17
N THR A 532 5.84 -38.18 -7.78
CA THR A 532 5.87 -39.48 -7.09
C THR A 532 6.94 -40.34 -7.73
N TYR A 533 7.88 -40.79 -6.91
CA TYR A 533 8.95 -41.71 -7.26
C TYR A 533 8.76 -43.02 -6.49
N SER A 534 9.52 -44.03 -6.88
CA SER A 534 9.52 -45.37 -6.32
C SER A 534 10.89 -46.01 -6.41
N ASN A 535 11.05 -47.18 -5.82
CA ASN A 535 12.21 -48.06 -6.02
C ASN A 535 12.57 -48.30 -7.51
N LEU A 536 11.59 -48.22 -8.43
CA LEU A 536 11.85 -48.37 -9.87
C LEU A 536 12.56 -47.15 -10.49
N ASP A 537 12.66 -46.03 -9.76
CA ASP A 537 13.28 -44.79 -10.19
C ASP A 537 14.73 -44.65 -9.68
N HIS A 538 15.35 -45.76 -9.25
CA HIS A 538 16.74 -45.78 -8.80
C HIS A 538 17.71 -45.32 -9.88
N ASN A 539 18.77 -44.64 -9.46
CA ASN A 539 19.74 -44.00 -10.35
C ASN A 539 21.16 -44.06 -9.78
N THR A 540 22.14 -43.65 -10.58
CA THR A 540 23.52 -43.49 -10.10
C THR A 540 23.73 -42.04 -9.67
N GLY A 541 23.68 -41.78 -8.37
CA GLY A 541 23.87 -40.46 -7.78
C GLY A 541 22.69 -39.50 -8.01
N TYR A 542 22.83 -38.27 -7.54
CA TYR A 542 21.74 -37.31 -7.52
C TYR A 542 21.32 -36.81 -8.91
N THR A 543 20.01 -36.63 -9.08
CA THR A 543 19.39 -35.93 -10.21
C THR A 543 18.60 -34.74 -9.70
N GLN A 544 18.74 -33.57 -10.35
CA GLN A 544 17.94 -32.40 -10.02
C GLN A 544 16.54 -32.51 -10.63
N HIS A 545 15.53 -32.29 -9.80
CA HIS A 545 14.14 -32.20 -10.20
C HIS A 545 13.63 -30.79 -9.98
N THR A 546 12.75 -30.34 -10.87
CA THR A 546 12.23 -28.99 -10.89
C THR A 546 10.74 -29.03 -11.24
N VAL A 547 9.90 -28.35 -10.47
CA VAL A 547 8.45 -28.29 -10.68
C VAL A 547 7.98 -26.85 -10.56
N ASP A 548 7.22 -26.39 -11.56
CA ASP A 548 6.54 -25.10 -11.51
C ASP A 548 5.37 -25.15 -10.52
N VAL A 549 5.38 -24.21 -9.57
CA VAL A 549 4.35 -24.03 -8.54
C VAL A 549 3.78 -22.62 -8.55
N SER A 550 3.96 -21.89 -9.65
CA SER A 550 3.45 -20.51 -9.83
C SER A 550 1.94 -20.40 -9.62
N GLY A 551 1.17 -21.47 -9.84
CA GLY A 551 -0.27 -21.53 -9.56
C GLY A 551 -0.65 -21.34 -8.09
N TYR A 552 0.33 -21.38 -7.18
CA TYR A 552 0.16 -21.13 -5.74
C TYR A 552 0.70 -19.77 -5.29
N ALA A 553 1.06 -18.88 -6.23
CA ALA A 553 1.44 -17.51 -5.91
C ALA A 553 0.32 -16.81 -5.10
N GLY A 554 0.72 -16.08 -4.06
CA GLY A 554 -0.19 -15.44 -3.11
C GLY A 554 -0.70 -16.33 -2.00
N GLN A 555 -0.26 -17.60 -1.92
CA GLN A 555 -0.71 -18.55 -0.90
C GLN A 555 0.44 -18.93 0.04
N THR A 556 0.09 -19.16 1.31
CA THR A 556 0.94 -19.88 2.25
C THR A 556 0.71 -21.38 2.07
N VAL A 557 1.77 -22.09 1.72
CA VAL A 557 1.76 -23.54 1.45
C VAL A 557 2.81 -24.25 2.29
N THR A 558 2.57 -25.52 2.57
CA THR A 558 3.57 -26.40 3.18
C THR A 558 4.17 -27.31 2.10
N VAL A 559 5.46 -27.15 1.84
CA VAL A 559 6.23 -28.11 1.03
C VAL A 559 6.48 -29.33 1.91
N LYS A 560 6.06 -30.51 1.46
CA LYS A 560 6.21 -31.76 2.19
C LYS A 560 6.82 -32.85 1.31
N PHE A 561 7.88 -33.45 1.81
CA PHE A 561 8.47 -34.69 1.31
C PHE A 561 8.00 -35.85 2.18
N THR A 562 7.66 -36.97 1.57
CA THR A 562 7.21 -38.18 2.28
C THR A 562 7.75 -39.42 1.61
N GLY A 563 8.64 -40.11 2.32
CA GLY A 563 9.07 -41.46 1.97
C GLY A 563 8.18 -42.48 2.66
N THR A 564 7.87 -43.57 1.97
CA THR A 564 7.14 -44.71 2.52
C THR A 564 7.77 -45.98 2.02
N GLU A 565 8.28 -46.80 2.94
CA GLU A 565 8.77 -48.14 2.70
C GLU A 565 7.74 -49.14 3.19
N THR A 566 7.43 -50.16 2.38
CA THR A 566 6.51 -51.22 2.77
C THR A 566 7.24 -52.56 2.75
N ASP A 567 7.90 -52.88 3.86
CA ASP A 567 8.64 -54.15 3.94
C ASP A 567 7.67 -55.34 3.95
N THR A 568 7.72 -56.13 2.87
CA THR A 568 7.09 -57.46 2.79
C THR A 568 8.00 -58.54 2.20
N SER A 569 9.18 -58.19 1.68
CA SER A 569 10.06 -59.10 0.92
C SER A 569 11.57 -58.89 1.17
N GLY A 570 11.96 -58.05 2.14
CA GLY A 570 13.36 -57.89 2.58
C GLY A 570 14.29 -57.07 1.68
N GLY A 571 13.75 -56.33 0.70
CA GLY A 571 14.48 -55.26 0.03
C GLY A 571 14.28 -53.93 0.77
N THR A 572 15.10 -52.94 0.42
CA THR A 572 15.09 -51.59 0.96
C THR A 572 15.14 -50.58 -0.17
N THR A 573 14.59 -49.40 0.07
CA THR A 573 14.76 -48.26 -0.83
C THR A 573 15.10 -47.03 -0.02
N ASP A 574 16.24 -46.43 -0.34
CA ASP A 574 16.72 -45.17 0.21
C ASP A 574 16.26 -44.05 -0.73
N PHE A 575 15.52 -43.08 -0.19
CA PHE A 575 15.24 -41.83 -0.89
C PHE A 575 16.00 -40.72 -0.21
N VAL A 576 16.99 -40.16 -0.90
CA VAL A 576 17.86 -39.13 -0.32
C VAL A 576 17.70 -37.84 -1.10
N ILE A 577 17.35 -36.76 -0.41
CA ILE A 577 17.29 -35.42 -1.00
C ILE A 577 18.32 -34.47 -0.40
N ASP A 578 18.75 -33.53 -1.23
CA ASP A 578 19.65 -32.46 -0.87
C ASP A 578 19.38 -31.21 -1.72
N ASP A 579 19.94 -30.05 -1.31
CA ASP A 579 19.94 -28.78 -2.03
C ASP A 579 18.55 -28.38 -2.57
N THR A 580 17.57 -28.31 -1.66
CA THR A 580 16.18 -27.92 -1.97
C THR A 580 16.07 -26.42 -2.26
N ALA A 581 15.15 -26.02 -3.11
CA ALA A 581 14.88 -24.61 -3.35
C ALA A 581 13.44 -24.36 -3.74
N LEU A 582 12.83 -23.30 -3.21
CA LEU A 582 11.63 -22.70 -3.75
C LEU A 582 11.96 -21.28 -4.20
N ALA A 583 12.35 -21.16 -5.47
CA ALA A 583 12.80 -19.92 -6.07
C ALA A 583 11.62 -19.14 -6.66
N THR A 584 11.51 -17.86 -6.31
CA THR A 584 10.56 -16.93 -6.91
C THR A 584 11.26 -16.04 -7.93
N LYS A 585 10.56 -15.66 -8.99
CA LYS A 585 11.04 -14.74 -10.03
C LYS A 585 9.93 -13.88 -10.62
#